data_AF-A0A5C7MGH2-F1
#
_entry.id   AF-A0A5C7MGH2-F1
#
_cell.length_a   1.000
_cell.length_b   1.000
_cell.length_c   1.000
_cell.angle_alpha   90.00
_cell.angle_beta   90.00
_cell.angle_gamma   90.00
#
_symmetry.space_group_name_H-M   'P 1'
#
loop_
_entity.id
_entity.type
_entity.pdbx_description
1 polymer ?
#
loop_
_entity_poly.entity_id
_entity_poly.type
_entity_poly.pdbx_seq_one_letter_code
_entity_poly.pdbx_strand_id
1 'polypeptide(L)'
;VKILDLATRMIKLSGFEPNTDIKIIYTGLRPGEKLYEELLSDDAKTLPTHNEKIMVSKDPTMAFDEIEQYANRITKAALRREKVEVVQILKSIVPEFKSNNSIYEVLDK
;
A
#
# COMPACT_ATOMS: atom_id res chain seq x y z
N VAL A 1 -4.57 -14.79 -1.04
CA VAL A 1 -3.84 -15.93 -0.42
C VAL A 1 -3.51 -15.54 1.02
N LYS A 2 -3.75 -16.40 2.02
CA LYS A 2 -3.38 -16.09 3.41
C LYS A 2 -1.89 -16.33 3.64
N ILE A 3 -1.20 -15.36 4.26
CA ILE A 3 0.26 -15.44 4.51
C ILE A 3 0.62 -16.60 5.44
N LEU A 4 -0.24 -16.93 6.41
CA LEU A 4 -0.05 -18.08 7.29
C LEU A 4 0.02 -19.41 6.53
N ASP A 5 -0.88 -19.60 5.55
CA ASP A 5 -0.93 -20.82 4.75
C ASP A 5 0.34 -20.94 3.89
N LEU A 6 0.82 -19.81 3.35
CA LEU A 6 2.07 -19.76 2.60
C LEU A 6 3.26 -20.15 3.48
N ALA A 7 3.41 -19.55 4.66
CA ALA A 7 4.49 -19.86 5.60
C ALA A 7 4.48 -21.35 6.00
N THR A 8 3.30 -21.89 6.34
CA THR A 8 3.11 -23.30 6.67
C THR A 8 3.52 -24.21 5.50
N ARG A 9 3.13 -23.84 4.27
CA ARG A 9 3.49 -24.59 3.07
C ARG A 9 4.99 -24.56 2.80
N MET A 10 5.64 -23.41 2.99
CA MET A 10 7.09 -23.28 2.83
C MET A 10 7.84 -24.19 3.79
N ILE A 11 7.49 -24.20 5.08
CA ILE A 11 8.09 -25.08 6.10
C ILE A 11 7.97 -26.55 5.68
N LYS A 12 6.77 -26.99 5.28
CA LYS A 12 6.52 -28.37 4.83
C LYS A 12 7.30 -28.73 3.57
N LEU A 13 7.38 -27.83 2.59
CA LEU A 13 8.13 -28.05 1.35
C LEU A 13 9.64 -28.15 1.61
N SER A 14 10.13 -27.56 2.70
CA SER A 14 11.51 -27.72 3.17
C SER A 14 11.76 -29.01 3.97
N GLY A 15 10.75 -29.86 4.14
CA GLY A 15 10.88 -31.14 4.85
C GLY A 15 10.72 -31.05 6.37
N PHE A 16 10.27 -29.91 6.89
CA PHE A 16 10.09 -29.68 8.33
C PHE A 16 8.61 -29.68 8.73
N GLU A 17 8.34 -29.97 10.01
CA GLU A 17 7.01 -29.89 10.60
C GLU A 17 6.78 -28.51 11.27
N PRO A 18 5.77 -27.74 10.82
CA PRO A 18 5.42 -26.47 11.45
C PRO A 18 5.05 -26.63 12.92
N ASN A 19 5.53 -25.72 13.77
CA ASN A 19 5.39 -25.71 15.23
C ASN A 19 6.10 -26.83 15.99
N THR A 20 6.72 -27.79 15.30
CA THR A 20 7.64 -28.78 15.88
C THR A 20 9.08 -28.36 15.61
N ASP A 21 9.49 -28.35 14.34
CA ASP A 21 10.85 -28.02 13.91
C ASP A 21 11.04 -26.52 13.74
N ILE A 22 10.01 -25.84 13.21
CA ILE A 22 10.02 -24.39 12.95
C ILE A 22 8.75 -23.77 13.52
N LYS A 23 8.89 -22.94 14.56
CA LYS A 23 7.77 -22.22 15.19
C LYS A 23 7.32 -21.03 14.35
N ILE A 24 6.01 -20.84 14.23
CA ILE A 24 5.42 -19.62 13.66
C ILE A 24 5.08 -18.67 14.82
N ILE A 25 5.62 -17.46 14.78
CA ILE A 25 5.39 -16.43 15.79
C ILE A 25 4.67 -15.25 15.12
N TYR A 26 3.58 -14.79 15.73
CA TYR A 26 2.85 -13.61 15.29
C TYR A 26 3.45 -12.36 15.91
N THR A 27 3.97 -11.46 15.07
CA THR A 27 4.60 -10.20 15.51
C THR A 27 3.68 -8.98 15.38
N GLY A 28 2.45 -9.17 14.91
CA GLY A 28 1.52 -8.08 14.61
C GLY A 28 1.83 -7.36 13.28
N LEU A 29 0.95 -6.44 12.91
CA LEU A 29 1.11 -5.58 11.73
C LEU A 29 2.08 -4.45 12.02
N ARG A 30 2.97 -4.16 11.07
CA ARG A 30 3.88 -3.01 11.11
C ARG A 30 3.13 -1.72 10.79
N PRO A 31 3.65 -0.56 11.22
CA PRO A 31 2.95 0.68 10.99
C PRO A 31 2.69 0.95 9.50
N GLY A 32 1.44 1.19 9.13
CA GLY A 32 1.02 1.41 7.73
C GLY A 32 0.62 0.15 6.96
N GLU A 33 0.75 -1.05 7.54
CA GLU A 33 0.36 -2.30 6.85
C GLU A 33 -1.16 -2.54 6.86
N LYS A 34 -1.66 -3.02 5.71
CA LYS A 34 -3.03 -3.52 5.55
C LYS A 34 -3.08 -5.03 5.79
N LEU A 35 -4.17 -5.51 6.41
CA LEU A 35 -4.42 -6.95 6.58
C LEU A 35 -4.97 -7.59 5.29
N TYR A 36 -5.66 -6.80 4.47
CA TYR A 36 -6.23 -7.18 3.19
C TYR A 36 -5.92 -6.09 2.16
N GLU A 37 -5.50 -6.51 0.96
CA GLU A 37 -5.39 -5.62 -0.18
C GLU A 37 -6.75 -5.53 -0.89
N GLU A 38 -7.06 -4.35 -1.44
CA GLU A 38 -8.21 -4.15 -2.31
C GLU A 38 -7.94 -4.83 -3.67
N LEU A 39 -8.93 -5.55 -4.21
CA LEU A 39 -8.72 -6.37 -5.42
C LEU A 39 -8.51 -5.50 -6.66
N LEU A 40 -9.20 -4.35 -6.70
CA LEU A 40 -9.12 -3.22 -7.61
C LEU A 40 -9.66 -2.03 -6.80
N SER A 41 -9.10 -0.82 -6.97
CA SER A 41 -9.65 0.36 -6.31
C SER A 41 -11.13 0.51 -6.68
N ASP A 42 -12.03 0.62 -5.70
CA ASP A 42 -13.49 0.71 -5.93
C ASP A 42 -13.86 1.90 -6.84
N ASP A 43 -12.98 2.92 -6.92
CA ASP A 43 -13.14 4.11 -7.76
C ASP A 43 -12.55 3.99 -9.18
N ALA A 44 -11.75 2.96 -9.46
CA ALA A 44 -11.17 2.76 -10.78
C ALA A 44 -12.24 2.23 -11.73
N LYS A 45 -12.79 3.12 -12.57
CA LYS A 45 -13.68 2.73 -13.67
C LYS A 45 -12.88 1.93 -14.69
N THR A 46 -12.82 0.62 -14.50
CA THR A 46 -12.15 -0.26 -15.44
C THR A 46 -12.97 -0.38 -16.72
N LEU A 47 -12.30 -0.26 -17.86
CA LEU A 47 -12.88 -0.53 -19.16
C LEU A 47 -12.47 -1.94 -19.61
N PRO A 48 -13.41 -2.75 -20.15
CA PRO A 48 -13.08 -4.06 -20.65
C PRO A 48 -12.18 -3.95 -21.89
N THR A 49 -11.33 -4.95 -22.11
CA THR A 49 -10.61 -5.13 -23.38
C THR A 49 -11.14 -6.37 -24.11
N HIS A 50 -10.56 -6.67 -25.27
CA HIS A 50 -10.87 -7.91 -26.01
C HIS A 50 -10.49 -9.18 -25.23
N ASN A 51 -9.59 -9.09 -24.25
CA ASN A 51 -9.21 -10.21 -23.39
C ASN A 51 -9.89 -10.05 -22.02
N GLU A 52 -10.70 -11.03 -21.62
CA GLU A 52 -11.46 -11.01 -20.37
C GLU A 52 -10.61 -10.88 -19.10
N LYS A 53 -9.31 -11.21 -19.17
CA LYS A 53 -8.37 -11.09 -18.05
C LYS A 53 -7.60 -9.76 -18.05
N ILE A 54 -7.83 -8.87 -19.01
CA ILE A 54 -7.13 -7.59 -19.15
C ILE A 54 -8.17 -6.47 -19.13
N MET A 55 -7.98 -5.51 -18.22
CA MET A 55 -8.83 -4.34 -18.04
C MET A 55 -7.96 -3.08 -18.09
N VAL A 56 -8.54 -1.97 -18.56
CA VAL A 56 -7.87 -0.65 -18.58
C VAL A 56 -8.38 0.19 -17.41
N SER A 57 -7.48 0.63 -16.53
CA SER A 57 -7.84 1.58 -15.47
C SER A 57 -8.08 2.97 -16.06
N LYS A 58 -9.13 3.65 -15.60
CA LYS A 58 -9.38 5.05 -15.91
C LYS A 58 -9.11 5.90 -14.67
N ASP A 59 -7.87 6.33 -14.56
CA ASP A 59 -7.41 7.15 -13.44
C ASP A 59 -7.56 8.65 -13.75
N PRO A 60 -7.77 9.49 -12.72
CA PRO A 60 -7.75 10.93 -12.88
C PRO A 60 -6.36 11.39 -13.36
N THR A 61 -6.34 12.38 -14.26
CA THR A 61 -5.10 12.99 -14.75
C THR A 61 -4.86 14.33 -14.06
N MET A 62 -3.59 14.66 -13.87
CA MET A 62 -3.14 15.95 -13.33
C MET A 62 -2.15 16.58 -14.31
N ALA A 63 -2.17 17.91 -14.44
CA ALA A 63 -1.23 18.62 -15.30
C ALA A 63 0.21 18.44 -14.82
N PHE A 64 1.17 18.38 -15.75
CA PHE A 64 2.58 18.16 -15.43
C PHE A 64 3.11 19.23 -14.46
N ASP A 65 2.81 20.50 -14.72
CA ASP A 65 3.28 21.62 -13.89
C ASP A 65 2.75 21.54 -12.45
N GLU A 66 1.57 20.98 -12.24
CA GLU A 66 1.01 20.74 -10.91
C GLU A 66 1.77 19.62 -10.19
N ILE A 67 2.01 18.50 -10.88
CA ILE A 67 2.80 17.38 -10.36
C ILE A 67 4.23 17.84 -10.02
N GLU A 68 4.85 18.65 -10.88
CA GLU A 68 6.20 19.18 -10.66
C GLU A 68 6.27 20.06 -9.40
N GLN A 69 5.26 20.90 -9.18
CA GLN A 69 5.16 21.69 -7.95
C GLN A 69 5.05 20.81 -6.70
N TYR A 70 4.21 19.78 -6.73
CA TYR A 70 4.07 18.83 -5.63
C TYR A 70 5.37 18.04 -5.37
N ALA A 71 6.03 17.57 -6.42
CA ALA A 71 7.30 16.85 -6.33
C ALA A 71 8.39 17.73 -5.69
N ASN A 72 8.48 18.99 -6.09
CA ASN A 72 9.40 19.96 -5.51
C ASN A 72 9.11 20.22 -4.01
N ARG A 73 7.83 20.33 -3.63
CA ARG A 73 7.42 20.52 -2.23
C ARG A 73 7.76 19.32 -1.36
N ILE A 74 7.41 18.10 -1.81
CA ILE A 74 7.76 16.86 -1.10
C ILE A 74 9.26 16.72 -0.94
N THR A 75 10.04 17.02 -2.00
CA THR A 75 11.50 16.92 -1.96
C THR A 75 12.09 17.85 -0.89
N LYS A 76 11.62 19.10 -0.82
CA LYS A 76 12.05 20.06 0.22
C LYS A 76 11.68 19.60 1.63
N ALA A 77 10.46 19.11 1.83
CA ALA A 77 10.00 18.57 3.12
C ALA A 77 10.84 17.35 3.56
N ALA A 78 11.13 16.44 2.63
CA ALA A 78 11.93 15.25 2.87
C ALA A 78 13.39 15.60 3.23
N LEU A 79 14.00 16.57 2.54
CA LEU A 79 15.35 17.05 2.85
C LEU A 79 15.45 17.67 4.25
N ARG A 80 14.38 18.34 4.71
CA ARG A 80 14.26 18.86 6.09
C ARG A 80 13.91 17.78 7.12
N ARG A 81 13.66 16.54 6.69
CA ARG A 81 13.21 15.40 7.51
C ARG A 81 11.86 15.64 8.19
N GLU A 82 11.02 16.49 7.63
CA GLU A 82 9.68 16.82 8.13
C GLU A 82 8.66 15.78 7.67
N LYS A 83 8.67 14.60 8.31
CA LYS A 83 7.83 13.45 7.89
C LYS A 83 6.33 13.75 7.89
N VAL A 84 5.84 14.53 8.85
CA VAL A 84 4.43 14.92 8.94
C VAL A 84 4.02 15.75 7.71
N GLU A 85 4.84 16.74 7.33
CA GLU A 85 4.60 17.56 6.15
C GLU A 85 4.61 16.71 4.86
N VAL A 86 5.56 15.78 4.74
CA VAL A 86 5.60 14.84 3.60
C VAL A 86 4.29 14.07 3.48
N VAL A 87 3.80 13.50 4.59
CA VAL A 87 2.55 12.71 4.57
C VAL A 87 1.33 13.60 4.29
N GLN A 88 1.29 14.83 4.81
CA GLN A 88 0.22 15.80 4.48
C GLN A 88 0.19 16.15 2.99
N ILE A 89 1.36 16.36 2.37
CA ILE A 89 1.42 16.65 0.93
C ILE A 89 0.99 15.41 0.13
N LEU A 90 1.45 14.21 0.50
CA LEU A 90 1.02 12.96 -0.16
C LEU A 90 -0.50 12.78 -0.12
N LYS A 91 -1.14 13.03 1.02
CA LYS A 91 -2.62 12.98 1.16
C LYS A 91 -3.35 14.03 0.34
N SER A 92 -2.69 15.14 -0.01
CA SER A 92 -3.27 16.15 -0.90
C SER A 92 -3.20 15.73 -2.36
N ILE A 93 -2.22 14.91 -2.73
CA ILE A 93 -2.03 14.38 -4.09
C ILE A 93 -2.91 13.13 -4.31
N VAL A 94 -3.03 12.29 -3.28
CA VAL A 94 -3.72 11.00 -3.29
C VAL A 94 -4.78 11.02 -2.17
N PRO A 95 -5.98 11.58 -2.41
CA PRO A 95 -7.03 11.73 -1.39
C PRO A 95 -7.48 10.41 -0.73
N GLU A 96 -7.38 9.31 -1.47
CA GLU A 96 -7.68 7.94 -1.03
C GLU A 96 -6.60 7.34 -0.12
N PHE A 97 -5.45 8.00 0.04
CA PHE A 97 -4.37 7.52 0.87
C PHE A 97 -4.74 7.58 2.36
N LYS A 98 -5.20 6.44 2.91
CA LYS A 98 -5.42 6.23 4.34
C LYS A 98 -4.17 5.64 5.00
N SER A 99 -3.75 6.24 6.10
CA SER A 99 -2.53 5.87 6.82
C SER A 99 -2.74 4.81 7.91
N ASN A 100 -3.81 4.03 7.79
CA ASN A 100 -4.19 2.91 8.67
C ASN A 100 -3.00 2.18 9.33
N ASN A 101 -3.18 1.82 10.59
CA ASN A 101 -2.17 1.26 11.47
C ASN A 101 -0.93 2.14 11.62
N SER A 102 -1.00 3.48 11.60
CA SER A 102 0.20 4.32 11.77
C SER A 102 -0.05 5.63 12.50
N ILE A 103 1.03 6.29 12.94
CA ILE A 103 0.95 7.60 13.62
C ILE A 103 0.35 8.71 12.75
N TYR A 104 0.22 8.49 11.44
CA TYR A 104 -0.32 9.47 10.49
C TYR A 104 -1.82 9.32 10.25
N GLU A 105 -2.50 8.38 10.91
CA GLU A 105 -3.96 8.29 10.91
C GLU A 105 -4.62 9.60 11.35
N VAL A 106 -3.96 10.36 12.22
CA VAL A 106 -4.42 11.71 12.63
C VAL A 106 -4.52 12.70 11.47
N LEU A 107 -3.89 12.39 10.33
CA LEU A 107 -3.93 13.18 9.10
C LEU A 107 -4.96 12.63 8.09
N ASP A 108 -5.56 11.46 8.35
CA ASP A 108 -6.65 10.92 7.53
C ASP A 108 -7.89 11.81 7.72
N LYS A 109 -8.38 12.40 6.63
CA LYS A 109 -9.65 13.13 6.58
C LYS A 109 -10.71 12.26 5.94
#